data_AF-A0AAW1TZH2-F1
#
_entry.id   AF-A0AAW1TZH2-F1
#
_cell.length_a   1.000
_cell.length_b   1.000
_cell.length_c   1.000
_cell.angle_alpha   90.00
_cell.angle_beta   90.00
_cell.angle_gamma   90.00
#
_symmetry.space_group_name_H-M   'P 1'
#
loop_
_entity.id
_entity.type
_entity.pdbx_description
1 polymer ?
#
loop_
_entity_poly.entity_id
_entity_poly.type
_entity_poly.pdbx_seq_one_letter_code
_entity_poly.pdbx_strand_id
1 'polypeptide(L)'
;QWWSLSKLDVLNKIGPHKTACIAIILALATKRRVNRKRWMKQWLKKHEQFSHILLLNEIRDTEPEDYKNYFCMNDMTFDKLLKLVKPFLLRENTYRAPIPDLLESLIFFNPFR
;
A
#
# COMPACT_ATOMS: atom_id res chain seq x y z
N GLN A 1 24.30 -52.75 12.41
CA GLN A 1 23.30 -51.93 13.14
C GLN A 1 23.77 -51.71 14.59
N TRP A 2 24.72 -50.80 14.84
CA TRP A 2 25.26 -50.53 16.20
C TRP A 2 25.29 -49.04 16.58
N TRP A 3 25.02 -48.13 15.62
CA TRP A 3 25.13 -46.68 15.83
C TRP A 3 23.84 -46.02 16.38
N SER A 4 22.76 -46.77 16.54
CA SER A 4 21.46 -46.22 16.99
C SER A 4 21.25 -46.27 18.50
N LEU A 5 21.88 -47.21 19.21
CA LEU A 5 21.66 -47.41 20.65
C LEU A 5 22.41 -46.36 21.49
N SER A 6 23.62 -45.99 21.09
CA SER A 6 24.45 -45.02 21.84
C SER A 6 23.84 -43.62 21.97
N LYS A 7 23.08 -43.16 20.97
CA LYS A 7 22.39 -41.86 21.04
C LYS A 7 21.25 -41.86 22.03
N LEU A 8 20.51 -42.97 22.13
CA LEU A 8 19.38 -43.10 23.06
C LEU A 8 19.87 -43.22 24.50
N ASP A 9 21.01 -43.88 24.73
CA ASP A 9 21.66 -43.97 26.05
C ASP A 9 22.15 -42.63 26.57
N VAL A 10 22.73 -41.79 25.70
CA VAL A 10 23.15 -40.42 26.06
C VAL A 10 21.94 -39.55 26.43
N LEU A 11 20.83 -39.69 25.70
CA LEU A 11 19.60 -38.94 25.95
C LEU A 11 18.85 -39.41 27.21
N ASN A 12 18.94 -40.70 27.57
CA ASN A 12 18.39 -41.23 28.83
C ASN A 12 19.21 -40.80 30.06
N LYS A 13 20.52 -40.56 29.89
CA LYS A 13 21.40 -40.02 30.95
C LYS A 13 21.12 -38.55 31.25
N ILE A 14 20.52 -37.85 30.29
CA ILE A 14 20.09 -36.46 30.38
C ILE A 14 18.64 -36.46 30.87
N GLY A 15 18.36 -35.82 32.01
CA GLY A 15 17.00 -35.78 32.56
C GLY A 15 15.96 -35.23 31.57
N PRO A 16 14.70 -35.70 31.64
CA PRO A 16 13.70 -35.57 30.56
C PRO A 16 13.43 -34.12 30.12
N HIS A 17 13.53 -33.17 31.06
CA HIS A 17 13.36 -31.74 30.79
C HIS A 17 14.45 -31.18 29.85
N LYS A 18 15.70 -31.60 30.05
CA LYS A 18 16.84 -31.13 29.24
C LYS A 18 16.78 -31.71 27.83
N THR A 19 16.35 -32.97 27.71
CA THR A 19 16.12 -33.67 26.44
C THR A 19 15.04 -32.97 25.62
N ALA A 20 13.94 -32.56 26.26
CA ALA A 20 12.89 -31.77 25.62
C ALA A 20 13.40 -30.41 25.12
N CYS A 21 14.18 -29.69 25.94
CA CYS A 21 14.79 -28.42 25.52
C CYS A 21 15.70 -28.59 24.29
N ILE A 22 16.56 -29.61 24.28
CA ILE A 22 17.46 -29.90 23.15
C ILE A 22 16.64 -30.22 21.89
N ALA A 23 15.58 -31.02 22.00
CA ALA A 23 14.72 -31.36 20.88
C ALA A 23 14.03 -30.12 20.28
N ILE A 24 13.54 -29.21 21.14
CA ILE A 24 12.92 -27.94 20.70
C ILE A 24 13.95 -27.07 19.99
N ILE A 25 15.15 -26.90 20.55
CA ILE A 25 16.22 -26.09 19.94
C ILE A 25 16.60 -26.65 18.56
N LEU A 26 16.78 -27.97 18.45
CA LEU A 26 17.09 -28.62 17.18
C LEU A 26 15.95 -28.46 16.16
N ALA A 27 14.69 -28.61 16.57
CA ALA A 27 13.54 -28.40 15.70
C ALA A 27 13.45 -26.96 15.19
N LEU A 28 13.73 -25.98 16.05
CA LEU A 28 13.76 -24.55 15.66
C LEU A 28 14.94 -24.23 14.75
N ALA A 29 16.13 -24.77 15.02
CA ALA A 29 17.33 -24.55 14.21
C ALA A 29 17.24 -25.19 12.81
N THR A 30 16.54 -26.33 12.70
CA THR A 30 16.34 -27.06 11.43
C THR A 30 15.13 -26.58 10.64
N LYS A 31 14.25 -25.77 11.23
CA LYS A 31 13.08 -25.22 10.55
C LYS A 31 13.53 -24.28 9.42
N ARG A 32 13.40 -24.74 8.18
CA ARG A 32 13.58 -23.88 7.00
C ARG A 32 12.60 -22.71 7.06
N ARG A 33 13.13 -21.49 7.03
CA ARG A 33 12.29 -20.30 6.84
C ARG A 33 11.72 -20.34 5.43
N VAL A 34 10.41 -20.49 5.33
CA VAL A 34 9.70 -20.32 4.06
C VAL A 34 9.67 -18.83 3.76
N ASN A 35 10.33 -18.41 2.69
CA ASN A 35 10.19 -17.05 2.17
C ASN A 35 8.78 -16.90 1.58
N ARG A 36 7.83 -16.50 2.44
CA ARG A 36 6.50 -16.11 1.99
C ARG A 36 6.65 -14.89 1.09
N LYS A 37 6.02 -14.93 -0.09
CA LYS A 37 5.89 -13.72 -0.93
C LYS A 37 5.21 -12.64 -0.07
N ARG A 38 5.81 -11.45 -0.02
CA ARG A 38 5.23 -10.31 0.70
C ARG A 38 3.93 -9.94 -0.01
N TRP A 39 2.83 -9.90 0.74
CA TRP A 39 1.50 -9.53 0.22
C TRP A 39 1.44 -8.05 -0.15
N MET A 40 2.00 -7.20 0.70
CA MET A 40 2.04 -5.75 0.48
C MET A 40 3.35 -5.36 -0.21
N LYS A 41 3.22 -4.69 -1.36
CA LYS A 41 4.34 -4.09 -2.10
C LYS A 41 5.00 -2.98 -1.27
N GLN A 42 6.30 -2.74 -1.48
CA GLN A 42 7.02 -1.73 -0.68
C GLN A 42 6.57 -0.31 -1.01
N TRP A 43 6.28 -0.02 -2.28
CA TRP A 43 5.77 1.29 -2.68
C TRP A 43 4.43 1.61 -1.99
N LEU A 44 3.54 0.62 -1.82
CA LEU A 44 2.23 0.82 -1.18
C LEU A 44 2.34 1.23 0.30
N LYS A 45 3.41 0.82 0.98
CA LYS A 45 3.69 1.25 2.36
C LYS A 45 4.01 2.74 2.46
N LYS A 46 4.50 3.34 1.36
CA LYS A 46 4.86 4.75 1.32
C LYS A 46 3.67 5.65 0.95
N HIS A 47 2.46 5.10 0.76
CA HIS A 47 1.30 5.88 0.32
C HIS A 47 0.86 6.97 1.32
N GLU A 48 1.12 6.79 2.62
CA GLU A 48 0.83 7.84 3.63
C GLU A 48 1.85 8.98 3.58
N GLN A 49 3.06 8.71 3.08
CA GLN A 49 4.16 9.68 3.04
C GLN A 49 4.15 10.51 1.74
N PHE A 50 3.62 9.95 0.66
CA PHE A 50 3.58 10.60 -0.64
C PHE A 50 2.18 11.04 -1.00
N SER A 51 2.07 12.22 -1.63
CA SER A 51 0.87 12.53 -2.39
C SER A 51 0.71 11.50 -3.53
N HIS A 52 -0.53 11.23 -3.94
CA HIS A 52 -0.83 10.24 -4.98
C HIS A 52 0.05 10.38 -6.24
N ILE A 53 0.36 11.61 -6.65
CA ILE A 53 1.17 11.88 -7.86
C ILE A 53 2.64 11.49 -7.64
N LEU A 54 3.21 11.81 -6.48
CA LEU A 54 4.60 11.45 -6.16
C LEU A 54 4.77 9.94 -6.05
N LEU A 55 3.78 9.26 -5.45
CA LEU A 55 3.74 7.80 -5.39
C LEU A 55 3.72 7.18 -6.79
N LEU A 56 2.94 7.75 -7.71
CA LEU A 56 2.85 7.25 -9.08
C LEU A 56 4.16 7.40 -9.85
N ASN A 57 4.89 8.49 -9.66
CA ASN A 57 6.22 8.66 -10.25
C ASN A 57 7.21 7.61 -9.73
N GLU A 58 7.22 7.36 -8.41
CA GLU A 58 8.06 6.32 -7.79
C GLU A 58 7.72 4.94 -8.36
N ILE A 59 6.43 4.58 -8.47
CA ILE A 59 6.01 3.27 -9.03
C ILE A 59 6.43 3.17 -10.49
N ARG A 60 6.27 4.23 -11.29
CA ARG A 60 6.67 4.25 -12.71
C ARG A 60 8.16 3.94 -12.86
N ASP A 61 8.99 4.53 -12.02
CA ASP A 61 10.44 4.42 -12.12
C ASP A 61 10.98 3.12 -11.50
N THR A 62 10.28 2.53 -10.52
CA THR A 62 10.74 1.33 -9.78
C THR A 62 10.06 0.02 -10.17
N GLU A 63 8.76 0.04 -10.47
CA GLU A 63 7.93 -1.14 -10.75
C GLU A 63 6.93 -0.86 -11.91
N PRO A 64 7.38 -0.85 -13.18
CA PRO A 64 6.56 -0.44 -14.33
C PRO A 64 5.31 -1.29 -14.57
N GLU A 65 5.33 -2.58 -14.20
CA GLU A 65 4.13 -3.43 -14.34
C GLU A 65 3.09 -3.17 -13.26
N ASP A 66 3.51 -2.74 -12.07
CA ASP A 66 2.58 -2.27 -11.05
C ASP A 66 1.99 -0.92 -11.45
N TYR A 67 2.76 -0.06 -12.14
CA TYR A 67 2.25 1.20 -12.69
C TYR A 67 1.12 0.95 -13.69
N LYS A 68 1.32 0.02 -14.63
CA LYS A 68 0.30 -0.39 -15.60
C LYS A 68 -0.93 -0.99 -14.92
N ASN A 69 -0.75 -1.80 -13.87
CA ASN A 69 -1.86 -2.36 -13.10
C ASN A 69 -2.63 -1.29 -12.33
N TYR A 70 -1.95 -0.27 -11.80
CA TYR A 70 -2.61 0.83 -11.08
C TYR A 70 -3.56 1.60 -12.01
N PHE A 71 -3.12 1.91 -13.22
CA PHE A 71 -3.95 2.60 -14.21
C PHE A 71 -4.86 1.68 -15.02
N CYS A 72 -4.68 0.36 -14.92
CA CYS A 72 -5.31 -0.64 -15.79
C CYS A 72 -5.09 -0.39 -17.31
N MET A 73 -4.08 0.41 -17.67
CA MET A 73 -3.80 0.81 -19.05
C MET A 73 -2.32 1.20 -19.21
N ASN A 74 -1.84 1.20 -20.45
CA ASN A 74 -0.50 1.68 -20.76
C ASN A 74 -0.43 3.21 -20.69
N ASP A 75 0.76 3.74 -20.41
CA ASP A 75 1.05 5.18 -20.28
C ASP A 75 0.56 5.99 -21.49
N MET A 76 0.84 5.50 -22.70
CA MET A 76 0.40 6.14 -23.95
C MET A 76 -1.13 6.27 -24.04
N THR A 77 -1.85 5.27 -23.53
CA THR A 77 -3.32 5.26 -23.52
C THR A 77 -3.83 6.28 -22.51
N PHE A 78 -3.23 6.33 -21.32
CA PHE A 78 -3.56 7.32 -20.30
C PHE A 78 -3.34 8.75 -20.84
N ASP A 79 -2.19 9.03 -21.44
CA ASP A 79 -1.88 10.35 -22.00
C ASP A 79 -2.85 10.75 -23.12
N LYS A 80 -3.24 9.80 -23.96
CA LYS A 80 -4.24 10.04 -25.02
C LYS A 80 -5.59 10.38 -24.41
N LEU A 81 -6.07 9.62 -23.44
CA LEU A 81 -7.34 9.88 -22.76
C LEU A 81 -7.29 11.21 -22.01
N LEU A 82 -6.20 11.49 -21.30
CA LEU A 82 -6.01 12.75 -20.61
C LEU A 82 -6.07 13.92 -21.58
N LYS A 83 -5.43 13.85 -22.75
CA LYS A 83 -5.53 14.90 -23.78
C LYS A 83 -6.96 15.13 -24.27
N LEU A 84 -7.73 14.06 -24.45
CA LEU A 84 -9.13 14.14 -24.90
C LEU A 84 -10.05 14.71 -23.83
N VAL A 85 -9.80 14.38 -22.56
CA VAL A 85 -10.67 14.74 -21.43
C VAL A 85 -10.25 16.09 -20.79
N LYS A 86 -8.98 16.49 -20.94
CA LYS A 86 -8.42 17.75 -20.46
C LYS A 86 -9.27 18.99 -20.76
N PRO A 87 -9.82 19.22 -21.98
CA PRO A 87 -10.66 20.40 -22.22
C PRO A 87 -11.92 20.44 -21.33
N PHE A 88 -12.41 19.29 -20.87
CA PHE A 88 -13.57 19.18 -19.97
C PHE A 88 -13.21 19.20 -18.48
N LEU A 89 -11.94 18.91 -18.15
CA LEU A 89 -11.41 18.98 -16.77
C LEU A 89 -10.88 20.35 -16.40
N LEU A 90 -10.64 21.21 -17.41
CA LEU A 90 -10.34 22.60 -17.16
C LEU A 90 -11.54 23.20 -16.42
N ARG A 91 -11.30 23.58 -15.18
CA ARG A 91 -12.26 24.31 -14.37
C ARG A 91 -12.64 25.55 -15.18
N GLU A 92 -13.87 25.59 -15.69
CA GLU A 92 -14.47 26.88 -16.02
C GLU A 92 -14.37 27.71 -14.75
N ASN A 93 -13.83 28.93 -14.82
CA ASN A 93 -13.87 29.85 -13.71
C ASN A 93 -15.33 30.13 -13.41
N THR A 94 -15.98 29.25 -12.65
CA THR A 94 -17.23 29.55 -11.98
C THR A 94 -16.82 30.58 -10.95
N TYR A 95 -16.80 31.85 -11.38
CA TYR A 95 -17.06 32.95 -10.49
C TYR A 95 -18.40 32.61 -9.84
N ARG A 96 -18.36 31.88 -8.72
CA ARG A 96 -19.41 31.99 -7.73
C ARG A 96 -19.31 33.45 -7.32
N ALA A 97 -20.12 34.29 -7.94
CA ALA A 97 -20.40 35.60 -7.37
C ALA A 97 -20.66 35.34 -5.87
N PRO A 98 -20.10 36.16 -4.96
CA PRO A 98 -20.50 36.11 -3.57
C PRO A 98 -22.02 36.06 -3.54
N ILE A 99 -22.59 35.12 -2.80
CA ILE A 99 -24.04 35.13 -2.54
C ILE A 99 -24.33 36.56 -2.10
N PRO A 100 -25.20 37.32 -2.81
CA PRO A 100 -25.47 38.69 -2.43
C PRO A 100 -25.82 38.69 -0.96
N ASP A 101 -25.04 39.42 -0.18
CA ASP A 101 -25.33 39.59 1.24
C ASP A 101 -26.78 40.07 1.30
N LEU A 102 -27.62 39.43 2.12
CA LEU A 102 -29.08 39.59 2.10
C LEU A 102 -29.57 41.05 2.28
N LEU A 103 -28.64 41.97 2.55
CA LEU A 103 -28.80 43.42 2.53
C LEU A 103 -29.13 44.00 1.15
N GLU A 104 -28.59 43.47 0.04
CA GLU A 104 -28.88 44.01 -1.31
C GLU A 104 -30.31 43.65 -1.77
N SER A 105 -30.84 42.48 -1.37
CA SER A 105 -32.22 42.11 -1.66
C SER A 105 -33.27 42.93 -0.88
N LEU A 106 -32.88 43.51 0.26
CA LEU A 106 -33.77 44.39 1.06
C LEU A 106 -33.82 45.82 0.54
N ILE A 107 -32.82 46.27 -0.22
CA ILE A 107 -32.80 47.60 -0.84
C ILE A 107 -33.74 47.65 -2.06
N PHE A 108 -33.92 46.53 -2.77
CA PHE A 108 -34.79 46.45 -3.95
C PHE A 108 -36.29 46.28 -3.63
N PHE A 109 -36.63 45.82 -2.43
CA PHE A 109 -38.02 45.63 -1.98
C PHE A 109 -38.41 46.65 -0.90
N ASN A 110 -38.11 47.93 -1.13
CA ASN A 110 -38.72 49.01 -0.36
C ASN A 110 -39.88 49.61 -1.16
N PRO A 111 -41.14 49.23 -0.88
CA PRO A 111 -42.31 49.77 -1.59
C PRO A 111 -42.65 51.23 -1.20
N PHE A 112 -41.78 51.91 -0.45
CA PHE A 112 -41.90 53.31 -0.06
C PHE A 112 -40.81 54.21 -0.64
N ARG A 113 -40.26 53.89 -1.81
CA ARG A 113 -39.53 54.87 -2.62
C ARG A 113 -40.31 55.28 -3.86
#